data_AF-A0AAE9PYH3-F1
#
_entry.id   AF-A0AAE9PYH3-F1
#
_cell.length_a   1.000
_cell.length_b   1.000
_cell.length_c   1.000
_cell.angle_alpha   90.00
_cell.angle_beta   90.00
_cell.angle_gamma   90.00
#
_symmetry.space_group_name_H-M   'P 1'
#
loop_
_entity.id
_entity.type
_entity.pdbx_description
1 polymer ?
#
loop_
_entity_poly.entity_id
_entity_poly.type
_entity_poly.pdbx_seq_one_letter_code
_entity_poly.pdbx_strand_id
1 'polypeptide(L)'
;MHIAPESIQPHHLQTGTIQGVHIASQAISNDALQDESVTSDKLADEGVTAAKLSAHSVQPWHITDEAVQANHLAEESIQSNHLASESVTSDHLQASSVFARHLAVDSVSGRALQAESVTSEKLAARSVQATNLAEGSVGPSQLSEHAVHPRHLATGAVQDRALAEGR
;
A
#
# COMPACT_ATOMS: atom_id res chain seq x y z
N MET A 1 -23.16 64.52 3.42
CA MET A 1 -24.15 63.49 3.79
C MET A 1 -23.83 63.08 5.22
N HIS A 2 -24.69 63.40 6.19
CA HIS A 2 -24.37 63.35 7.62
C HIS A 2 -25.25 62.26 8.26
N ILE A 3 -24.73 61.03 8.29
CA ILE A 3 -25.36 59.94 9.04
C ILE A 3 -24.69 59.94 10.41
N ALA A 4 -25.48 60.12 11.47
CA ALA A 4 -24.93 60.14 12.83
C ALA A 4 -24.44 58.74 13.22
N PRO A 5 -23.37 58.61 14.03
CA PRO A 5 -22.93 57.31 14.55
C PRO A 5 -24.09 56.54 15.18
N GLU A 6 -24.15 55.23 14.94
CA GLU A 6 -25.18 54.32 15.48
C GLU A 6 -26.64 54.65 15.09
N SER A 7 -26.88 55.57 14.15
CA SER A 7 -28.26 55.90 13.72
C SER A 7 -28.92 54.81 12.88
N ILE A 8 -28.16 53.82 12.38
CA ILE A 8 -28.69 52.65 11.67
C ILE A 8 -28.71 51.47 12.65
N GLN A 9 -29.93 51.05 13.01
CA GLN A 9 -30.19 49.93 13.91
C GLN A 9 -30.69 48.72 13.10
N PRO A 10 -30.64 47.47 13.64
CA PRO A 10 -31.06 46.28 12.91
C PRO A 10 -32.48 46.37 12.32
N HIS A 11 -33.42 47.01 13.02
CA HIS A 11 -34.80 47.19 12.55
C HIS A 11 -34.98 48.25 11.44
N HIS A 12 -33.94 49.03 11.13
CA HIS A 12 -33.92 49.92 9.96
C HIS A 12 -33.61 49.17 8.66
N LEU A 13 -33.17 47.90 8.74
CA LEU A 13 -32.79 47.08 7.60
C LEU A 13 -33.78 45.92 7.46
N GLN A 14 -34.49 45.86 6.34
CA GLN A 14 -35.28 44.68 6.00
C GLN A 14 -34.37 43.52 5.57
N THR A 15 -34.81 42.29 5.84
CA THR A 15 -34.09 41.08 5.43
C THR A 15 -33.89 41.06 3.91
N GLY A 16 -32.65 40.81 3.48
CA GLY A 16 -32.28 40.75 2.06
C GLY A 16 -32.06 42.11 1.38
N THR A 17 -32.26 43.24 2.08
CA THR A 17 -31.97 44.57 1.53
C THR A 17 -30.47 44.78 1.30
N ILE A 18 -29.60 44.18 2.11
CA ILE A 18 -28.15 44.17 1.87
C ILE A 18 -27.80 42.96 1.00
N GLN A 19 -27.32 43.24 -0.21
CA GLN A 19 -26.92 42.25 -1.21
C GLN A 19 -25.41 42.38 -1.47
N GLY A 20 -24.83 41.43 -2.20
CA GLY A 20 -23.40 41.47 -2.55
C GLY A 20 -22.95 42.78 -3.22
N VAL A 21 -23.81 43.38 -4.05
CA VAL A 21 -23.55 44.69 -4.70
C VAL A 21 -23.40 45.86 -3.71
N HIS A 22 -23.95 45.74 -2.49
CA HIS A 22 -23.84 46.76 -1.45
C HIS A 22 -22.55 46.63 -0.62
N ILE A 23 -21.79 45.53 -0.78
CA ILE A 23 -20.58 45.26 -0.02
C ILE A 23 -19.37 45.48 -0.93
N ALA A 24 -18.56 46.49 -0.63
CA ALA A 24 -17.32 46.71 -1.35
C ALA A 24 -16.33 45.56 -1.13
N SER A 25 -15.41 45.36 -2.08
CA SER A 25 -14.33 44.38 -1.93
C SER A 25 -13.56 44.63 -0.63
N GLN A 26 -13.28 43.56 0.12
CA GLN A 26 -12.58 43.59 1.41
C GLN A 26 -13.29 44.38 2.53
N ALA A 27 -14.57 44.75 2.36
CA ALA A 27 -15.31 45.50 3.38
C ALA A 27 -15.63 44.69 4.66
N ILE A 28 -15.61 43.35 4.58
CA ILE A 28 -15.85 42.46 5.71
C ILE A 28 -14.51 42.01 6.28
N SER A 29 -14.20 42.46 7.50
CA SER A 29 -13.04 41.99 8.27
C SER A 29 -13.35 40.66 8.98
N ASN A 30 -12.31 40.00 9.48
CA ASN A 30 -12.49 38.77 10.25
C ASN A 30 -13.35 38.99 11.51
N ASP A 31 -13.18 40.11 12.21
CA ASP A 31 -13.96 40.44 13.42
C ASP A 31 -15.47 40.65 13.14
N ALA A 32 -15.83 40.90 11.86
CA ALA A 32 -17.22 41.03 11.45
C ALA A 32 -17.89 39.65 11.22
N LEU A 33 -17.12 38.56 11.15
CA LEU A 33 -17.63 37.20 11.04
C LEU A 33 -17.66 36.56 12.43
N GLN A 34 -18.86 36.22 12.90
CA GLN A 34 -19.00 35.44 14.13
C GLN A 34 -18.50 34.01 13.92
N ASP A 35 -18.11 33.35 15.01
CA ASP A 35 -17.78 31.93 15.01
C ASP A 35 -18.91 31.11 14.36
N GLU A 36 -18.53 30.12 13.54
CA GLU A 36 -19.46 29.23 12.81
C GLU A 36 -20.42 29.94 11.84
N SER A 37 -20.25 31.24 11.60
CA SER A 37 -21.14 31.99 10.71
C SER A 37 -21.00 31.61 9.23
N VAL A 38 -19.89 30.99 8.82
CA VAL A 38 -19.69 30.46 7.46
C VAL A 38 -19.88 28.94 7.50
N THR A 39 -21.07 28.49 7.10
CA THR A 39 -21.43 27.07 7.00
C THR A 39 -21.23 26.56 5.58
N SER A 40 -21.25 25.23 5.39
CA SER A 40 -21.11 24.62 4.06
C SER A 40 -22.12 25.14 3.05
N ASP A 41 -23.38 25.32 3.42
CA ASP A 41 -24.44 25.87 2.55
C ASP A 41 -24.18 27.32 2.09
N LYS A 42 -23.28 28.05 2.76
CA LYS A 42 -22.88 29.42 2.39
C LYS A 42 -21.67 29.44 1.46
N LEU A 43 -20.99 28.31 1.28
CA LEU A 43 -19.90 28.15 0.34
C LEU A 43 -20.47 27.66 -0.98
N ALA A 44 -20.22 28.43 -2.05
CA ALA A 44 -20.50 27.94 -3.39
C ALA A 44 -19.64 26.70 -3.70
N ASP A 45 -20.11 25.87 -4.63
CA ASP A 45 -19.31 24.78 -5.20
C ASP A 45 -17.95 25.32 -5.68
N GLU A 46 -16.88 24.57 -5.38
CA GLU A 46 -15.48 24.98 -5.65
C GLU A 46 -15.07 26.30 -4.97
N GLY A 47 -15.86 26.78 -3.99
CA GLY A 47 -15.59 28.00 -3.23
C GLY A 47 -14.29 27.94 -2.42
N VAL A 48 -13.85 26.75 -2.04
CA VAL A 48 -12.58 26.48 -1.35
C VAL A 48 -11.70 25.62 -2.27
N THR A 49 -10.80 26.26 -3.01
CA THR A 49 -9.84 25.59 -3.88
C THR A 49 -8.52 25.35 -3.16
N ALA A 50 -7.66 24.47 -3.70
CA ALA A 50 -6.32 24.23 -3.15
C ALA A 50 -5.50 25.52 -2.97
N ALA A 51 -5.63 26.49 -3.88
CA ALA A 51 -4.94 27.77 -3.80
C ALA A 51 -5.41 28.68 -2.63
N LYS A 52 -6.59 28.40 -2.07
CA LYS A 52 -7.16 29.13 -0.92
C LYS A 52 -6.78 28.49 0.42
N LEU A 53 -6.27 27.26 0.42
CA LEU A 53 -5.82 26.57 1.62
C LEU A 53 -4.36 26.94 1.92
N SER A 54 -4.12 27.52 3.10
CA SER A 54 -2.74 27.76 3.55
C SER A 54 -2.05 26.44 3.87
N ALA A 55 -0.71 26.44 3.84
CA ALA A 55 0.05 25.32 4.36
C ALA A 55 -0.39 24.98 5.79
N HIS A 56 -0.52 23.69 6.08
CA HIS A 56 -0.95 23.16 7.38
C HIS A 56 -2.37 23.56 7.84
N SER A 57 -3.22 24.13 6.97
CA SER A 57 -4.63 24.40 7.32
C SER A 57 -5.45 23.11 7.51
N VAL A 58 -5.09 22.04 6.80
CA VAL A 58 -5.70 20.72 6.93
C VAL A 58 -4.82 19.86 7.85
N GLN A 59 -5.40 19.38 8.95
CA GLN A 59 -4.75 18.60 9.99
C GLN A 59 -5.36 17.19 10.04
N PRO A 60 -4.71 16.19 10.65
CA PRO A 60 -5.21 14.83 10.66
C PRO A 60 -6.65 14.70 11.19
N TRP A 61 -7.03 15.47 12.23
CA TRP A 61 -8.38 15.44 12.79
C TRP A 61 -9.45 16.12 11.91
N HIS A 62 -9.07 16.81 10.83
CA HIS A 62 -10.00 17.31 9.81
C HIS A 62 -10.39 16.21 8.80
N ILE A 63 -9.60 15.13 8.70
CA ILE A 63 -9.85 14.02 7.79
C ILE A 63 -10.61 12.95 8.56
N THR A 64 -11.90 12.79 8.27
CA THR A 64 -12.73 11.76 8.88
C THR A 64 -12.48 10.39 8.26
N ASP A 65 -12.96 9.35 8.92
CA ASP A 65 -12.98 7.99 8.36
C ASP A 65 -13.58 8.00 6.95
N GLU A 66 -12.96 7.23 6.04
CA GLU A 66 -13.35 7.08 4.62
C GLU A 66 -13.30 8.36 3.76
N ALA A 67 -12.84 9.50 4.30
CA ALA A 67 -12.73 10.74 3.53
C ALA A 67 -11.73 10.63 2.37
N VAL A 68 -10.69 9.81 2.50
CA VAL A 68 -9.68 9.57 1.46
C VAL A 68 -9.90 8.19 0.82
N GLN A 69 -10.61 8.21 -0.31
CA GLN A 69 -10.79 7.06 -1.21
C GLN A 69 -9.69 6.98 -2.29
N ALA A 70 -9.63 5.83 -2.97
CA ALA A 70 -8.60 5.54 -3.97
C ALA A 70 -8.53 6.56 -5.12
N ASN A 71 -9.66 7.12 -5.55
CA ASN A 71 -9.73 8.14 -6.61
C ASN A 71 -9.10 9.49 -6.22
N HIS A 72 -8.83 9.73 -4.93
CA HIS A 72 -8.13 10.94 -4.47
C HIS A 72 -6.61 10.80 -4.53
N LEU A 73 -6.10 9.58 -4.65
CA LEU A 73 -4.66 9.31 -4.71
C LEU A 73 -4.19 9.33 -6.15
N ALA A 74 -3.23 10.20 -6.45
CA ALA A 74 -2.54 10.16 -7.74
C ALA A 74 -1.71 8.87 -7.86
N GLU A 75 -1.48 8.44 -9.09
CA GLU A 75 -0.56 7.34 -9.38
C GLU A 75 0.82 7.63 -8.78
N GLU A 76 1.45 6.62 -8.18
CA GLU A 76 2.77 6.71 -7.51
C GLU A 76 2.85 7.70 -6.32
N SER A 77 1.74 8.27 -5.86
CA SER A 77 1.74 9.22 -4.73
C SER A 77 2.11 8.57 -3.38
N ILE A 78 1.93 7.26 -3.25
CA ILE A 78 2.32 6.50 -2.05
C ILE A 78 3.63 5.77 -2.30
N GLN A 79 4.67 6.20 -1.59
CA GLN A 79 6.02 5.65 -1.65
C GLN A 79 6.35 4.92 -0.33
N SER A 80 7.43 4.13 -0.33
CA SER A 80 7.80 3.30 0.82
C SER A 80 8.02 4.10 2.12
N ASN A 81 8.47 5.35 2.03
CA ASN A 81 8.65 6.25 3.18
C ASN A 81 7.32 6.75 3.79
N HIS A 82 6.21 6.63 3.08
CA HIS A 82 4.87 6.95 3.60
C HIS A 82 4.29 5.79 4.43
N LEU A 83 4.81 4.58 4.28
CA LEU A 83 4.35 3.39 4.99
C LEU A 83 5.17 3.18 6.25
N ALA A 84 4.51 3.12 7.40
CA ALA A 84 5.17 2.70 8.63
C ALA A 84 5.65 1.26 8.51
N SER A 85 6.71 0.91 9.25
CA SER A 85 7.18 -0.47 9.34
C SER A 85 6.04 -1.39 9.75
N GLU A 86 5.92 -2.54 9.08
CA GLU A 86 4.90 -3.57 9.33
C GLU A 86 3.44 -3.13 9.09
N SER A 87 3.22 -1.94 8.51
CA SER A 87 1.86 -1.46 8.19
C SER A 87 1.17 -2.26 7.09
N VAL A 88 1.92 -2.96 6.23
CA VAL A 88 1.38 -3.85 5.19
C VAL A 88 1.44 -5.28 5.68
N THR A 89 0.29 -5.84 6.10
CA THR A 89 0.14 -7.22 6.54
C THR A 89 -0.42 -8.10 5.42
N SER A 90 -0.53 -9.41 5.68
CA SER A 90 -1.14 -10.35 4.73
C SER A 90 -2.58 -10.00 4.36
N ASP A 91 -3.32 -9.36 5.27
CA ASP A 91 -4.73 -9.01 5.07
C ASP A 91 -4.90 -7.89 4.04
N HIS A 92 -3.85 -7.11 3.80
CA HIS A 92 -3.81 -6.08 2.76
C HIS A 92 -3.46 -6.64 1.37
N LEU A 93 -2.99 -7.89 1.28
CA LEU A 93 -2.55 -8.50 0.03
C LEU A 93 -3.62 -9.43 -0.52
N GLN A 94 -4.16 -9.07 -1.68
CA GLN A 94 -5.04 -9.99 -2.41
C GLN A 94 -4.27 -11.26 -2.81
N ALA A 95 -4.96 -12.40 -2.85
CA ALA A 95 -4.41 -13.64 -3.40
C ALA A 95 -3.78 -13.41 -4.78
N SER A 96 -2.58 -13.96 -4.98
CA SER A 96 -1.80 -13.86 -6.23
C SER A 96 -1.37 -12.43 -6.64
N SER A 97 -1.40 -11.46 -5.73
CA SER A 97 -0.92 -10.09 -5.99
C SER A 97 0.61 -9.97 -6.05
N VAL A 98 1.35 -10.88 -5.40
CA VAL A 98 2.82 -10.88 -5.35
C VAL A 98 3.39 -11.79 -6.44
N PHE A 99 4.07 -11.19 -7.42
CA PHE A 99 4.78 -11.91 -8.48
C PHE A 99 6.29 -11.94 -8.22
N ALA A 100 7.01 -12.83 -8.92
CA ALA A 100 8.47 -12.94 -8.80
C ALA A 100 9.21 -11.60 -9.00
N ARG A 101 8.71 -10.73 -9.89
CA ARG A 101 9.29 -9.38 -10.11
C ARG A 101 9.20 -8.44 -8.89
N HIS A 102 8.33 -8.74 -7.92
CA HIS A 102 8.19 -7.97 -6.69
C HIS A 102 9.19 -8.40 -5.61
N LEU A 103 9.84 -9.56 -5.78
CA LEU A 103 10.78 -10.11 -4.82
C LEU A 103 12.21 -9.74 -5.24
N ALA A 104 12.95 -9.12 -4.34
CA ALA A 104 14.38 -8.92 -4.54
C ALA A 104 15.11 -10.27 -4.53
N VAL A 105 16.26 -10.32 -5.20
CA VAL A 105 17.16 -11.49 -5.15
C VAL A 105 17.49 -11.81 -3.69
N ASP A 106 17.44 -13.10 -3.33
CA ASP A 106 17.70 -13.63 -1.99
C ASP A 106 16.76 -13.14 -0.86
N SER A 107 15.66 -12.44 -1.20
CA SER A 107 14.69 -11.96 -0.19
C SER A 107 13.89 -13.08 0.48
N VAL A 108 13.76 -14.24 -0.16
CA VAL A 108 13.05 -15.40 0.38
C VAL A 108 14.04 -16.37 1.00
N SER A 109 14.18 -16.31 2.33
CA SER A 109 15.00 -17.28 3.07
C SER A 109 14.29 -18.64 3.21
N GLY A 110 15.05 -19.70 3.49
CA GLY A 110 14.48 -21.02 3.77
C GLY A 110 13.51 -21.04 4.96
N ARG A 111 13.64 -20.10 5.92
CA ARG A 111 12.70 -19.94 7.05
C ARG A 111 11.32 -19.43 6.61
N ALA A 112 11.25 -18.74 5.47
CA ALA A 112 9.99 -18.26 4.91
C ALA A 112 9.22 -19.38 4.18
N LEU A 113 9.90 -20.48 3.83
CA LEU A 113 9.28 -21.64 3.20
C LEU A 113 8.78 -22.59 4.28
N GLN A 114 7.48 -22.86 4.29
CA GLN A 114 6.91 -23.89 5.17
C GLN A 114 7.36 -25.27 4.72
N ALA A 115 7.34 -26.25 5.64
CA ALA A 115 7.56 -27.64 5.29
C ALA A 115 6.61 -28.04 4.14
N GLU A 116 7.14 -28.78 3.16
CA GLU A 116 6.39 -29.27 2.00
C GLU A 116 5.84 -28.17 1.06
N SER A 117 6.21 -26.89 1.25
CA SER A 117 5.73 -25.80 0.41
C SER A 117 6.28 -25.84 -1.02
N VAL A 118 7.41 -26.51 -1.25
CA VAL A 118 8.03 -26.72 -2.56
C VAL A 118 7.83 -28.18 -2.96
N THR A 119 6.75 -28.44 -3.70
CA THR A 119 6.42 -29.76 -4.25
C THR A 119 7.05 -29.98 -5.62
N SER A 120 7.10 -31.22 -6.09
CA SER A 120 7.61 -31.57 -7.42
C SER A 120 6.87 -30.82 -8.54
N GLU A 121 5.57 -30.59 -8.41
CA GLU A 121 4.74 -29.84 -9.35
C GLU A 121 5.17 -28.37 -9.49
N LYS A 122 5.78 -27.79 -8.45
CA LYS A 122 6.27 -26.41 -8.45
C LYS A 122 7.67 -26.28 -9.05
N LEU A 123 8.38 -27.39 -9.25
CA LEU A 123 9.72 -27.41 -9.81
C LEU A 123 9.65 -27.64 -11.32
N ALA A 124 10.25 -26.72 -12.09
CA ALA A 124 10.39 -26.90 -13.52
C ALA A 124 11.30 -28.10 -13.83
N ALA A 125 11.04 -28.79 -14.94
CA ALA A 125 11.88 -29.90 -15.37
C ALA A 125 13.35 -29.44 -15.48
N ARG A 126 14.27 -30.19 -14.84
CA ARG A 126 15.72 -29.91 -14.78
C ARG A 126 16.11 -28.66 -13.97
N SER A 127 15.21 -28.08 -13.17
CA SER A 127 15.56 -26.92 -12.33
C SER A 127 16.54 -27.27 -11.20
N VAL A 128 16.52 -28.51 -10.72
CA VAL A 128 17.44 -29.03 -9.71
C VAL A 128 18.65 -29.66 -10.39
N GLN A 129 19.80 -29.03 -10.21
CA GLN A 129 21.11 -29.46 -10.70
C GLN A 129 21.93 -30.10 -9.58
N ALA A 130 23.02 -30.79 -9.93
CA ALA A 130 23.91 -31.41 -8.94
C ALA A 130 24.47 -30.39 -7.94
N THR A 131 24.73 -29.14 -8.38
CA THR A 131 25.19 -28.04 -7.53
C THR A 131 24.16 -27.57 -6.50
N ASN A 132 22.88 -27.92 -6.66
CA ASN A 132 21.83 -27.61 -5.70
C ASN A 132 21.74 -28.64 -4.56
N LEU A 133 22.37 -29.81 -4.72
CA LEU A 133 22.30 -30.90 -3.75
C LEU A 133 23.57 -30.93 -2.89
N ALA A 134 23.39 -30.88 -1.57
CA ALA A 134 24.50 -31.10 -0.65
C ALA A 134 24.98 -32.57 -0.72
N GLU A 135 26.25 -32.80 -0.43
CA GLU A 135 26.80 -34.16 -0.36
C GLU A 135 26.02 -35.00 0.65
N GLY A 136 25.61 -36.21 0.25
CA GLY A 136 24.81 -37.12 1.09
C GLY A 136 23.34 -36.74 1.25
N SER A 137 22.85 -35.66 0.64
CA SER A 137 21.43 -35.25 0.74
C SER A 137 20.44 -36.21 0.06
N VAL A 138 20.92 -37.02 -0.88
CA VAL A 138 20.14 -38.06 -1.55
C VAL A 138 20.49 -39.42 -0.94
N GLY A 139 19.59 -39.94 -0.10
CA GLY A 139 19.70 -41.24 0.54
C GLY A 139 18.76 -42.30 -0.04
N PRO A 140 18.70 -43.49 0.57
CA PRO A 140 17.90 -44.60 0.08
C PRO A 140 16.40 -44.29 0.00
N SER A 141 15.87 -43.48 0.92
CA SER A 141 14.44 -43.11 0.93
C SER A 141 14.06 -42.19 -0.23
N GLN A 142 15.02 -41.52 -0.87
CA GLN A 142 14.81 -40.67 -2.03
C GLN A 142 14.94 -41.43 -3.37
N LEU A 143 15.41 -42.69 -3.34
CA LEU A 143 15.58 -43.53 -4.54
C LEU A 143 14.53 -44.64 -4.55
N SER A 144 13.60 -44.59 -5.50
CA SER A 144 12.68 -45.71 -5.71
C SER A 144 13.42 -46.93 -6.27
N GLU A 145 12.80 -48.10 -6.15
CA GLU A 145 13.28 -49.30 -6.85
C GLU A 145 13.48 -48.99 -8.34
N HIS A 146 14.60 -49.45 -8.90
CA HIS A 146 15.03 -49.20 -10.28
C HIS A 146 15.28 -47.73 -10.69
N ALA A 147 15.34 -46.77 -9.75
CA ALA A 147 15.67 -45.37 -10.07
C ALA A 147 17.08 -45.20 -10.68
N VAL A 148 18.03 -46.06 -10.31
CA VAL A 148 19.41 -46.02 -10.78
C VAL A 148 19.64 -47.08 -11.87
N HIS A 149 19.91 -46.63 -13.10
CA HIS A 149 20.28 -47.46 -14.24
C HIS A 149 21.79 -47.43 -14.48
N PRO A 150 22.37 -48.41 -15.20
CA PRO A 150 23.81 -48.41 -15.53
C PRO A 150 24.31 -47.10 -16.17
N ARG A 151 23.46 -46.43 -16.96
CA ARG A 151 23.76 -45.12 -17.57
C ARG A 151 23.95 -43.98 -16.55
N HIS A 152 23.51 -44.15 -15.31
CA HIS A 152 23.65 -43.16 -14.23
C HIS A 152 24.96 -43.35 -13.45
N LEU A 153 25.70 -44.45 -13.66
CA LEU A 153 26.90 -44.80 -12.93
C LEU A 153 28.13 -44.64 -13.83
N ALA A 154 29.14 -43.91 -13.35
CA ALA A 154 30.45 -43.91 -13.97
C ALA A 154 31.18 -45.23 -13.69
N THR A 155 32.12 -45.61 -14.57
CA THR A 155 33.00 -46.76 -14.32
C THR A 155 33.75 -46.60 -12.99
N GLY A 156 33.60 -47.57 -12.09
CA GLY A 156 34.19 -47.53 -10.74
C GLY A 156 33.41 -46.71 -9.70
N ALA A 157 32.21 -46.22 -10.02
CA ALA A 157 31.37 -45.49 -9.06
C ALA A 157 30.85 -46.38 -7.91
N VAL A 158 30.72 -47.68 -8.15
CA VAL A 158 30.32 -48.67 -7.12
C VAL A 158 31.57 -49.42 -6.67
N GLN A 159 31.86 -49.38 -5.37
CA GLN A 159 32.98 -50.10 -4.77
C GLN A 159 32.51 -51.51 -4.38
N ASP A 160 33.40 -52.51 -4.42
CA ASP A 160 33.04 -53.92 -4.15
C ASP A 160 32.35 -54.11 -2.78
N ARG A 161 32.73 -53.31 -1.78
CA ARG A 161 32.10 -53.28 -0.45
C ARG A 161 30.63 -52.85 -0.43
N ALA A 162 30.15 -52.21 -1.49
CA ALA A 162 28.78 -51.73 -1.64
C ALA A 162 27.86 -52.75 -2.32
N LEU A 163 28.42 -53.84 -2.86
CA LEU A 163 27.67 -54.97 -3.37
C LEU A 163 27.51 -55.96 -2.21
N ALA A 164 26.29 -56.10 -1.68
CA ALA A 164 25.98 -57.28 -0.90
C ALA A 164 26.17 -58.50 -1.82
N GLU A 165 26.89 -59.53 -1.37
CA GLU A 165 27.03 -60.79 -2.09
C GLU A 165 25.64 -61.26 -2.53
N GLY A 166 25.37 -61.15 -3.83
CA GLY A 166 24.06 -61.44 -4.38
C GLY A 166 23.64 -62.87 -4.07
N ARG A 167 22.44 -63.01 -3.50
CA ARG A 167 21.64 -64.23 -3.61
C ARG A 167 20.65 -64.06 -4.76
#